data_AF-A0A7C2J969-F1
#
_entry.id   AF-A0A7C2J969-F1
#
_cell.length_a   1.000
_cell.length_b   1.000
_cell.length_c   1.000
_cell.angle_alpha   90.00
_cell.angle_beta   90.00
_cell.angle_gamma   90.00
#
_symmetry.space_group_name_H-M   'P 1'
#
loop_
_entity.id
_entity.type
_entity.pdbx_description
1 polymer ?
#
loop_
_entity_poly.entity_id
_entity_poly.type
_entity_poly.pdbx_seq_one_letter_code
_entity_poly.pdbx_strand_id
1 'polypeptide(L)'
;MSIKRLVAAVCAIAGLLAVATATAATTVVVRDSAGQGWGNWWTANGGQVRFVHDATSPYGIGAMELETPNTNPAKANWGIAMDIPLSQVTTLGYWTKYLAGPSFAGPGLNVVIDINGSAPGGETILVYEPYWNGTVNLGGDWQQWNVGSPAAELWSTRTVSDGGSCSLTAGAGGPPLYNIPAVQAACPNARLLGLAVNVGTYNPGYLVRADGVWLNDTVYDFEPEVTVRVRLTENVLGFEAPGDGWQVTLTGCGVGPITRTTDSSGEASFVALPPAVNCSYTVSVAGQAGWTLAPSSATTAPFAADSVSELEFLAIRDYNPPCVEPNDPRCTPPPAIAGGTPAPAVPAATPTPTPAAPAPTTPPTATQPPAAPTTLPATNDPGVPTPAGASPTPRPPATGASSPEEAGGPQFLGLLATGAVFLSAGLGLLSLGRSRKR
;
A
#
# COMPACT_ATOMS: atom_id res chain seq x y z
N MET A 1 -77.74 -19.55 -2.84
CA MET A 1 -77.67 -19.93 -1.41
C MET A 1 -76.79 -21.16 -1.32
N SER A 2 -75.70 -21.30 -0.57
CA SER A 2 -75.21 -20.64 0.65
C SER A 2 -73.67 -20.83 0.67
N ILE A 3 -72.85 -19.79 0.52
CA ILE A 3 -72.08 -19.10 1.58
C ILE A 3 -71.93 -19.92 2.88
N LYS A 4 -70.70 -20.31 3.24
CA LYS A 4 -70.11 -20.21 4.61
C LYS A 4 -68.64 -20.67 4.68
N ARG A 5 -67.74 -19.68 4.69
CA ARG A 5 -66.58 -19.47 5.59
C ARG A 5 -65.47 -20.56 5.72
N LEU A 6 -64.30 -20.22 5.20
CA LEU A 6 -62.95 -20.49 5.78
C LEU A 6 -62.01 -19.40 5.21
N VAL A 7 -61.81 -18.24 5.85
CA VAL A 7 -60.83 -17.90 6.91
C VAL A 7 -59.41 -18.41 6.67
N ALA A 8 -58.55 -17.44 6.31
CA ALA A 8 -57.12 -17.27 6.60
C ALA A 8 -56.06 -18.17 5.93
N ALA A 9 -55.35 -17.59 4.95
CA ALA A 9 -53.87 -17.52 4.93
C ALA A 9 -53.43 -16.62 3.74
N VAL A 10 -53.42 -15.30 3.94
CA VAL A 10 -52.67 -14.40 3.06
C VAL A 10 -51.23 -14.41 3.58
N CYS A 11 -50.37 -15.22 2.97
CA CYS A 11 -48.93 -15.10 3.15
C CYS A 11 -48.48 -13.76 2.57
N ALA A 12 -48.32 -12.76 3.43
CA ALA A 12 -47.58 -11.55 3.11
C ALA A 12 -46.11 -11.94 2.91
N ILE A 13 -45.71 -12.15 1.65
CA ILE A 13 -44.30 -12.19 1.26
C ILE A 13 -43.80 -10.75 1.39
N ALA A 14 -43.34 -10.40 2.58
CA ALA A 14 -42.53 -9.22 2.80
C ALA A 14 -41.17 -9.49 2.13
N GLY A 15 -41.05 -9.08 0.87
CA GLY A 15 -39.76 -9.01 0.19
C GLY A 15 -38.88 -8.02 0.93
N LEU A 16 -38.02 -8.51 1.83
CA LEU A 16 -36.83 -7.78 2.25
C LEU A 16 -35.95 -7.60 1.00
N LEU A 17 -36.11 -6.48 0.30
CA LEU A 17 -35.00 -5.95 -0.50
C LEU A 17 -33.93 -5.52 0.50
N ALA A 18 -32.95 -6.40 0.71
CA ALA A 18 -31.67 -6.00 1.27
C ALA A 18 -31.07 -4.99 0.29
N VAL A 19 -31.17 -3.70 0.61
CA VAL A 19 -30.43 -2.66 -0.07
C VAL A 19 -28.97 -2.93 0.25
N ALA A 20 -28.25 -3.59 -0.65
CA ALA A 20 -26.81 -3.71 -0.55
C ALA A 20 -26.24 -2.30 -0.62
N THR A 21 -25.83 -1.77 0.52
CA THR A 21 -25.04 -0.54 0.58
C THR A 21 -23.71 -0.87 -0.05
N ALA A 22 -23.47 -0.39 -1.28
CA ALA A 22 -22.16 -0.44 -1.88
C ALA A 22 -21.18 0.35 -0.99
N THR A 23 -20.31 -0.37 -0.31
CA THR A 23 -19.13 0.20 0.36
C THR A 23 -18.20 0.71 -0.73
N ALA A 24 -17.72 1.95 -0.59
CA ALA A 24 -16.73 2.48 -1.51
C ALA A 24 -15.45 1.67 -1.38
N ALA A 25 -14.87 1.24 -2.51
CA ALA A 25 -13.58 0.57 -2.52
C ALA A 25 -12.53 1.49 -1.86
N THR A 26 -11.76 0.93 -0.95
CA THR A 26 -10.70 1.64 -0.22
C THR A 26 -9.37 1.39 -0.91
N THR A 27 -8.72 2.44 -1.40
CA THR A 27 -7.36 2.35 -1.93
C THR A 27 -6.34 2.65 -0.84
N VAL A 28 -5.41 1.72 -0.62
CA VAL A 28 -4.26 1.86 0.26
C VAL A 28 -3.03 2.02 -0.60
N VAL A 29 -2.42 3.20 -0.56
CA VAL A 29 -1.16 3.45 -1.26
C VAL A 29 -0.02 2.84 -0.45
N VAL A 30 0.62 1.83 -1.02
CA VAL A 30 1.76 1.11 -0.47
C VAL A 30 3.03 1.72 -1.03
N ARG A 31 3.95 2.10 -0.15
CA ARG A 31 5.26 2.62 -0.52
C ARG A 31 6.36 1.90 0.23
N ASP A 32 7.58 1.89 -0.29
CA ASP A 32 8.67 1.10 0.28
C ASP A 32 8.98 1.47 1.76
N SER A 33 9.15 2.75 2.08
CA SER A 33 9.53 3.15 3.45
C SER A 33 8.41 3.03 4.49
N ALA A 34 7.15 3.16 4.05
CA ALA A 34 6.00 3.10 4.94
C ALA A 34 5.41 1.67 5.04
N GLY A 35 5.58 0.85 3.99
CA GLY A 35 5.16 -0.54 3.85
C GLY A 35 3.65 -0.79 3.90
N GLN A 36 2.90 -0.04 4.71
CA GLN A 36 1.46 -0.26 4.95
C GLN A 36 1.16 -1.72 5.36
N GLY A 37 2.10 -2.34 6.07
CA GLY A 37 2.06 -3.76 6.45
C GLY A 37 2.63 -4.72 5.40
N TRP A 38 2.89 -4.25 4.17
CA TRP A 38 3.69 -4.97 3.18
C TRP A 38 5.17 -4.89 3.49
N GLY A 39 5.90 -5.95 3.14
CA GLY A 39 7.34 -6.03 3.32
C GLY A 39 7.97 -7.23 2.65
N ASN A 40 9.30 -7.28 2.67
CA ASN A 40 10.07 -8.40 2.14
C ASN A 40 9.89 -9.64 3.01
N TRP A 41 9.22 -10.65 2.50
CA TRP A 41 9.05 -11.92 3.22
C TRP A 41 10.14 -12.91 2.91
N TRP A 42 10.60 -12.97 1.66
CA TRP A 42 11.71 -13.85 1.26
C TRP A 42 12.21 -13.55 -0.17
N THR A 43 13.00 -12.48 -0.28
CA THR A 43 13.81 -12.18 -1.47
C THR A 43 15.23 -12.70 -1.25
N ALA A 44 15.77 -13.46 -2.20
CA ALA A 44 17.03 -14.18 -2.02
C ALA A 44 17.80 -14.38 -3.34
N ASN A 45 19.08 -14.72 -3.20
CA ASN A 45 19.97 -15.15 -4.29
C ASN A 45 20.00 -14.16 -5.47
N GLY A 46 20.02 -12.86 -5.15
CA GLY A 46 20.07 -11.77 -6.13
C GLY A 46 18.73 -11.35 -6.71
N GLY A 47 17.62 -11.97 -6.32
CA GLY A 47 16.30 -11.42 -6.63
C GLY A 47 16.10 -10.04 -6.00
N GLN A 48 15.26 -9.22 -6.61
CA GLN A 48 15.01 -7.85 -6.20
C GLN A 48 13.52 -7.52 -6.26
N VAL A 49 13.10 -6.67 -5.34
CA VAL A 49 11.80 -5.98 -5.37
C VAL A 49 12.11 -4.49 -5.31
N ARG A 50 11.52 -3.70 -6.19
CA ARG A 50 11.64 -2.23 -6.20
C ARG A 50 10.32 -1.59 -6.59
N PHE A 51 10.05 -0.41 -6.06
CA PHE A 51 8.90 0.40 -6.42
C PHE A 51 9.34 1.38 -7.50
N VAL A 52 8.69 1.36 -8.65
CA VAL A 52 9.12 2.11 -9.84
C VAL A 52 7.99 2.99 -10.36
N HIS A 53 8.35 4.06 -11.05
CA HIS A 53 7.39 4.88 -11.77
C HIS A 53 6.95 4.15 -13.06
N ASP A 54 5.65 4.00 -13.24
CA ASP A 54 5.00 3.48 -14.44
C ASP A 54 3.67 4.22 -14.67
N ALA A 55 3.69 5.28 -15.48
CA ALA A 55 2.49 6.08 -15.77
C ALA A 55 1.37 5.31 -16.50
N THR A 56 1.60 4.05 -16.87
CA THR A 56 0.57 3.18 -17.45
C THR A 56 -0.06 2.23 -16.43
N SER A 57 0.35 2.30 -15.16
CA SER A 57 -0.17 1.46 -14.10
C SER A 57 -1.70 1.59 -13.97
N PRO A 58 -2.41 0.50 -13.64
CA PRO A 58 -3.86 0.54 -13.46
C PRO A 58 -4.29 1.39 -12.27
N TYR A 59 -3.44 1.49 -11.25
CA TYR A 59 -3.63 2.38 -10.11
C TYR A 59 -2.44 3.35 -10.01
N GLY A 60 -2.78 4.61 -9.74
CA GLY A 60 -1.78 5.67 -9.59
C GLY A 60 -0.85 5.85 -10.79
N ILE A 61 0.44 5.89 -10.51
CA ILE A 61 1.57 6.15 -11.44
C ILE A 61 2.77 5.24 -11.16
N GLY A 62 2.59 4.27 -10.26
CA GLY A 62 3.64 3.40 -9.75
C GLY A 62 3.36 1.93 -10.03
N ALA A 63 4.40 1.12 -9.82
CA ALA A 63 4.25 -0.31 -9.76
C ALA A 63 5.32 -0.92 -8.86
N MET A 64 5.04 -2.12 -8.36
CA MET A 64 6.06 -2.98 -7.80
C MET A 64 6.70 -3.80 -8.91
N GLU A 65 8.02 -3.70 -9.06
CA GLU A 65 8.80 -4.47 -10.01
C GLU A 65 9.57 -5.58 -9.29
N LEU A 66 9.50 -6.80 -9.84
CA LEU A 66 10.17 -7.98 -9.36
C LEU A 66 11.17 -8.42 -10.43
N GLU A 67 12.42 -8.62 -10.00
CA GLU A 67 13.52 -9.05 -10.85
C GLU A 67 14.19 -10.30 -10.27
N THR A 68 14.49 -11.28 -11.12
CA THR A 68 15.39 -12.39 -10.79
C THR A 68 16.54 -12.45 -11.79
N PRO A 69 17.79 -12.64 -11.33
CA PRO A 69 18.89 -12.94 -12.23
C PRO A 69 18.65 -14.26 -12.96
N ASN A 70 19.44 -14.54 -13.99
CA ASN A 70 19.36 -15.77 -14.76
C ASN A 70 19.93 -16.99 -14.00
N THR A 71 19.40 -17.29 -12.82
CA THR A 71 19.77 -18.42 -11.96
C THR A 71 18.52 -19.03 -11.29
N ASN A 72 18.50 -20.35 -11.13
CA ASN A 72 17.35 -21.05 -10.53
C ASN A 72 17.11 -20.72 -9.04
N PRO A 73 18.13 -20.48 -8.19
CA PRO A 73 17.87 -20.19 -6.77
C PRO A 73 17.29 -18.80 -6.49
N ALA A 74 17.27 -17.90 -7.48
CA ALA A 74 16.78 -16.54 -7.32
C ALA A 74 15.30 -16.49 -6.93
N LYS A 75 14.94 -15.55 -6.06
CA LYS A 75 13.57 -15.32 -5.61
C LYS A 75 13.34 -13.85 -5.30
N ALA A 76 12.19 -13.32 -5.72
CA ALA A 76 11.70 -12.00 -5.34
C ALA A 76 10.32 -12.14 -4.71
N ASN A 77 10.10 -11.52 -3.54
CA ASN A 77 8.85 -11.69 -2.80
C ASN A 77 8.55 -10.48 -1.92
N TRP A 78 7.31 -9.99 -2.00
CA TRP A 78 6.80 -8.90 -1.18
C TRP A 78 5.38 -9.21 -0.74
N GLY A 79 5.11 -9.14 0.57
CA GLY A 79 3.85 -9.61 1.13
C GLY A 79 3.37 -8.86 2.36
N ILE A 80 2.09 -9.03 2.65
CA ILE A 80 1.37 -8.45 3.78
C ILE A 80 0.76 -9.53 4.67
N ALA A 81 0.97 -9.39 5.98
CA ALA A 81 0.41 -10.32 6.95
C ALA A 81 -1.04 -9.95 7.22
N MET A 82 -1.88 -10.96 7.34
CA MET A 82 -3.31 -10.85 7.59
C MET A 82 -3.72 -11.91 8.60
N ASP A 83 -4.93 -11.80 9.12
CA ASP A 83 -5.49 -12.88 9.93
C ASP A 83 -7.02 -12.82 9.89
N ILE A 84 -7.59 -13.27 8.78
CA ILE A 84 -9.05 -13.27 8.57
C ILE A 84 -9.55 -14.67 8.22
N PRO A 85 -10.79 -15.04 8.57
CA PRO A 85 -11.40 -16.26 8.06
C PRO A 85 -11.36 -16.28 6.53
N LEU A 86 -10.94 -17.41 5.94
CA LEU A 86 -10.88 -17.54 4.49
C LEU A 86 -12.27 -17.35 3.86
N SER A 87 -13.34 -17.70 4.58
CA SER A 87 -14.74 -17.46 4.17
C SER A 87 -15.11 -15.99 4.00
N GLN A 88 -14.30 -15.04 4.50
CA GLN A 88 -14.49 -13.60 4.27
C GLN A 88 -13.84 -13.12 2.97
N VAL A 89 -13.09 -13.95 2.25
CA VAL A 89 -12.51 -13.61 0.95
C VAL A 89 -13.58 -13.79 -0.13
N THR A 90 -14.14 -12.67 -0.60
CA THR A 90 -15.18 -12.65 -1.64
C THR A 90 -14.61 -12.30 -3.01
N THR A 91 -13.57 -11.46 -3.06
CA THR A 91 -12.81 -11.15 -4.28
C THR A 91 -11.32 -11.13 -3.97
N LEU A 92 -10.50 -11.61 -4.90
CA LEU A 92 -9.05 -11.53 -4.82
C LEU A 92 -8.46 -11.46 -6.22
N GLY A 93 -7.46 -10.61 -6.40
CA GLY A 93 -6.66 -10.61 -7.62
C GLY A 93 -5.73 -9.42 -7.69
N TYR A 94 -5.12 -9.21 -8.86
CA TYR A 94 -4.09 -8.22 -9.07
C TYR A 94 -3.87 -7.95 -10.55
N TRP A 95 -3.11 -6.91 -10.86
CA TRP A 95 -2.63 -6.61 -12.20
C TRP A 95 -1.15 -6.97 -12.34
N THR A 96 -0.77 -7.41 -13.52
CA THR A 96 0.61 -7.74 -13.86
C THR A 96 1.02 -7.17 -15.20
N LYS A 97 2.32 -6.96 -15.38
CA LYS A 97 2.90 -6.55 -16.66
C LYS A 97 4.23 -7.27 -16.89
N TYR A 98 4.37 -7.87 -18.07
CA TYR A 98 5.61 -8.48 -18.53
C TYR A 98 6.56 -7.38 -19.05
N LEU A 99 7.86 -7.48 -18.74
CA LEU A 99 8.89 -6.61 -19.33
C LEU A 99 9.95 -7.45 -20.04
N ALA A 100 10.49 -8.46 -19.35
CA ALA A 100 11.45 -9.40 -19.92
C ALA A 100 11.42 -10.75 -19.21
N GLY A 101 11.87 -11.80 -19.91
CA GLY A 101 12.03 -13.14 -19.38
C GLY A 101 11.54 -14.22 -20.35
N PRO A 102 11.31 -15.44 -19.87
CA PRO A 102 10.64 -16.49 -20.64
C PRO A 102 9.22 -16.08 -21.08
N SER A 103 8.68 -16.76 -22.10
CA SER A 103 7.37 -16.46 -22.72
C SER A 103 6.14 -16.74 -21.82
N PHE A 104 6.36 -16.95 -20.54
CA PHE A 104 5.36 -17.21 -19.51
C PHE A 104 5.66 -16.40 -18.24
N ALA A 105 6.63 -15.49 -18.29
CA ALA A 105 7.05 -14.72 -17.13
C ALA A 105 5.94 -13.77 -16.68
N GLY A 106 5.43 -14.00 -15.49
CA GLY A 106 4.50 -13.11 -14.80
C GLY A 106 4.72 -13.25 -13.30
N PRO A 107 4.46 -12.20 -12.50
CA PRO A 107 4.45 -12.32 -11.05
C PRO A 107 3.33 -13.26 -10.64
N GLY A 108 3.63 -14.22 -9.77
CA GLY A 108 2.63 -15.02 -9.07
C GLY A 108 2.02 -14.29 -7.88
N LEU A 109 0.94 -14.85 -7.34
CA LEU A 109 0.36 -14.45 -6.06
C LEU A 109 0.31 -15.65 -5.12
N ASN A 110 1.04 -15.54 -4.01
CA ASN A 110 0.98 -16.45 -2.89
C ASN A 110 -0.20 -16.09 -1.99
N VAL A 111 -1.09 -17.05 -1.76
CA VAL A 111 -2.18 -16.98 -0.80
C VAL A 111 -1.81 -17.87 0.38
N VAL A 112 -1.33 -17.27 1.47
CA VAL A 112 -0.87 -17.99 2.65
C VAL A 112 -2.08 -18.31 3.52
N ILE A 113 -2.33 -19.60 3.75
CA ILE A 113 -3.50 -20.06 4.49
C ILE A 113 -3.12 -21.04 5.59
N ASP A 114 -3.98 -21.14 6.59
CA ASP A 114 -4.02 -22.28 7.51
C ASP A 114 -5.39 -22.95 7.39
N ILE A 115 -5.42 -24.20 6.93
CA ILE A 115 -6.68 -24.95 6.76
C ILE A 115 -7.28 -25.45 8.09
N ASN A 116 -6.49 -25.45 9.17
CA ASN A 116 -6.85 -25.89 10.52
C ASN A 116 -7.28 -24.71 11.41
N GLY A 117 -7.29 -23.50 10.86
CA GLY A 117 -7.65 -22.28 11.59
C GLY A 117 -6.60 -21.94 12.65
N SER A 118 -6.97 -21.98 13.93
CA SER A 118 -6.03 -21.73 15.03
C SER A 118 -5.34 -22.99 15.54
N ALA A 119 -5.73 -24.18 15.06
CA ALA A 119 -5.09 -25.43 15.44
C ALA A 119 -3.78 -25.64 14.64
N PRO A 120 -2.71 -26.18 15.25
CA PRO A 120 -1.43 -26.34 14.56
C PRO A 120 -1.49 -27.25 13.31
N GLY A 121 -0.58 -27.01 12.37
CA GLY A 121 -0.24 -27.96 11.30
C GLY A 121 -1.00 -27.83 9.99
N GLY A 122 -1.87 -26.82 9.83
CA GLY A 122 -2.63 -26.59 8.60
C GLY A 122 -2.01 -25.57 7.63
N GLU A 123 -0.87 -24.97 7.98
CA GLU A 123 -0.25 -23.90 7.19
C GLU A 123 0.32 -24.40 5.85
N THR A 124 -0.14 -23.78 4.75
CA THR A 124 0.40 -23.95 3.40
C THR A 124 0.27 -22.66 2.60
N ILE A 125 0.95 -22.60 1.46
CA ILE A 125 0.78 -21.53 0.47
C ILE A 125 0.10 -22.11 -0.75
N LEU A 126 -1.04 -21.52 -1.13
CA LEU A 126 -1.63 -21.70 -2.45
C LEU A 126 -1.00 -20.69 -3.40
N VAL A 127 -0.26 -21.19 -4.39
CA VAL A 127 0.48 -20.36 -5.34
C VAL A 127 -0.34 -20.25 -6.62
N TYR A 128 -0.73 -19.03 -6.94
CA TYR A 128 -1.30 -18.68 -8.23
C TYR A 128 -0.18 -18.24 -9.17
N GLU A 129 -0.06 -18.88 -10.33
CA GLU A 129 0.86 -18.42 -11.37
C GLU A 129 0.09 -18.12 -12.66
N PRO A 130 0.29 -16.93 -13.28
CA PRO A 130 -0.41 -16.51 -14.48
C PRO A 130 -0.47 -17.55 -15.61
N TYR A 131 0.60 -18.30 -15.82
CA TYR A 131 0.72 -19.23 -16.94
C TYR A 131 -0.13 -20.50 -16.81
N TRP A 132 -0.56 -20.88 -15.59
CA TRP A 132 -1.59 -21.92 -15.39
C TRP A 132 -2.99 -21.37 -15.70
N ASN A 133 -3.18 -20.07 -15.51
CA ASN A 133 -4.49 -19.42 -15.49
C ASN A 133 -4.82 -18.67 -16.78
N GLY A 134 -3.95 -18.73 -17.78
CA GLY A 134 -4.14 -18.09 -19.08
C GLY A 134 -2.84 -17.79 -19.79
N THR A 135 -2.95 -17.08 -20.91
CA THR A 135 -1.79 -16.59 -21.65
C THR A 135 -1.33 -15.26 -21.08
N VAL A 136 -0.05 -15.17 -20.70
CA VAL A 136 0.59 -13.92 -20.29
C VAL A 136 0.72 -12.99 -21.49
N ASN A 137 0.34 -11.71 -21.33
CA ASN A 137 0.55 -10.71 -22.36
C ASN A 137 2.03 -10.30 -22.46
N LEU A 138 2.73 -10.87 -23.45
CA LEU A 138 4.13 -10.56 -23.73
C LEU A 138 4.33 -9.21 -24.44
N GLY A 139 3.26 -8.53 -24.85
CA GLY A 139 3.30 -7.20 -25.45
C GLY A 139 3.64 -6.08 -24.46
N GLY A 140 3.63 -6.38 -23.16
CA GLY A 140 3.96 -5.43 -22.11
C GLY A 140 2.80 -4.52 -21.70
N ASP A 141 1.56 -4.82 -22.10
CA ASP A 141 0.40 -4.16 -21.51
C ASP A 141 0.01 -4.81 -20.18
N TRP A 142 -0.65 -4.04 -19.33
CA TRP A 142 -1.20 -4.54 -18.08
C TRP A 142 -2.31 -5.56 -18.31
N GLN A 143 -2.23 -6.66 -17.56
CA GLN A 143 -3.18 -7.76 -17.59
C GLN A 143 -3.71 -8.02 -16.18
N GLN A 144 -5.02 -8.14 -16.07
CA GLN A 144 -5.72 -8.43 -14.81
C GLN A 144 -5.88 -9.93 -14.59
N TRP A 145 -5.73 -10.38 -13.35
CA TRP A 145 -5.92 -11.77 -12.93
C TRP A 145 -6.90 -11.88 -11.76
N ASN A 146 -7.95 -12.68 -11.92
CA ASN A 146 -8.94 -12.94 -10.88
C ASN A 146 -8.63 -14.25 -10.14
N VAL A 147 -7.85 -14.14 -9.07
CA VAL A 147 -7.38 -15.27 -8.24
C VAL A 147 -8.51 -15.87 -7.40
N GLY A 148 -9.52 -15.08 -7.04
CA GLY A 148 -10.71 -15.54 -6.31
C GLY A 148 -11.73 -16.32 -7.15
N SER A 149 -11.51 -16.44 -8.46
CA SER A 149 -12.42 -17.12 -9.38
C SER A 149 -12.54 -18.63 -9.11
N PRO A 150 -13.72 -19.26 -9.30
CA PRO A 150 -13.85 -20.72 -9.26
C PRO A 150 -13.09 -21.43 -10.40
N ALA A 151 -12.67 -20.69 -11.43
CA ALA A 151 -11.83 -21.20 -12.51
C ALA A 151 -10.33 -21.00 -12.26
N ALA A 152 -9.95 -20.35 -11.15
CA ALA A 152 -8.54 -20.16 -10.83
C ALA A 152 -7.88 -21.50 -10.49
N GLU A 153 -6.60 -21.61 -10.84
CA GLU A 153 -5.77 -22.78 -10.63
C GLU A 153 -4.59 -22.39 -9.74
N LEU A 154 -4.62 -22.87 -8.49
CA LEU A 154 -3.57 -22.66 -7.49
C LEU A 154 -3.02 -24.00 -7.02
N TRP A 155 -1.71 -24.14 -6.93
CA TRP A 155 -1.09 -25.34 -6.38
C TRP A 155 -0.65 -25.12 -4.93
N SER A 156 -0.71 -26.17 -4.11
CA SER A 156 -0.27 -26.11 -2.71
C SER A 156 1.23 -26.39 -2.59
N THR A 157 1.94 -25.60 -1.78
CA THR A 157 3.37 -25.84 -1.49
C THR A 157 3.61 -27.02 -0.54
N ARG A 158 2.62 -27.40 0.27
CA ARG A 158 2.73 -28.48 1.25
C ARG A 158 1.51 -29.39 1.23
N THR A 159 1.72 -30.65 1.60
CA THR A 159 0.63 -31.55 1.94
C THR A 159 0.20 -31.26 3.37
N VAL A 160 -1.06 -30.87 3.56
CA VAL A 160 -1.65 -30.51 4.86
C VAL A 160 -3.03 -31.16 4.99
N SER A 161 -3.44 -31.48 6.23
CA SER A 161 -4.77 -31.99 6.54
C SER A 161 -5.23 -31.50 7.91
N ASP A 162 -6.55 -31.32 8.06
CA ASP A 162 -7.20 -30.97 9.33
C ASP A 162 -7.52 -32.17 10.22
N GLY A 163 -7.07 -33.37 9.81
CA GLY A 163 -7.43 -34.63 10.48
C GLY A 163 -8.88 -35.07 10.23
N GLY A 164 -9.61 -34.33 9.39
CA GLY A 164 -10.97 -34.58 8.94
C GLY A 164 -11.04 -34.69 7.42
N SER A 165 -12.02 -34.00 6.82
CA SER A 165 -12.29 -34.06 5.37
C SER A 165 -11.49 -33.06 4.56
N CYS A 166 -10.85 -32.06 5.18
CA CYS A 166 -10.05 -31.08 4.47
C CYS A 166 -8.60 -31.58 4.35
N SER A 167 -8.12 -31.70 3.12
CA SER A 167 -6.72 -31.95 2.84
C SER A 167 -6.31 -31.30 1.52
N LEU A 168 -5.07 -30.80 1.50
CA LEU A 168 -4.40 -30.31 0.31
C LEU A 168 -3.14 -31.14 0.12
N THR A 169 -2.82 -31.47 -1.12
CA THR A 169 -1.61 -32.20 -1.49
C THR A 169 -0.65 -31.25 -2.19
N ALA A 170 0.65 -31.36 -1.86
CA ALA A 170 1.67 -30.56 -2.51
C ALA A 170 1.70 -30.80 -4.03
N GLY A 171 1.70 -29.72 -4.80
CA GLY A 171 1.67 -29.75 -6.28
C GLY A 171 3.04 -29.57 -6.95
N ALA A 172 4.07 -29.19 -6.18
CA ALA A 172 5.45 -28.99 -6.66
C ALA A 172 5.58 -28.10 -7.92
N GLY A 173 4.81 -27.00 -8.00
CA GLY A 173 4.78 -26.11 -9.17
C GLY A 173 3.65 -26.41 -10.17
N GLY A 174 2.75 -27.35 -9.86
CA GLY A 174 1.64 -27.73 -10.73
C GLY A 174 0.59 -28.58 -10.01
N PRO A 175 -0.13 -29.47 -10.72
CA PRO A 175 -1.21 -30.26 -10.12
C PRO A 175 -0.77 -31.09 -8.90
N PRO A 176 -1.65 -31.27 -7.89
CA PRO A 176 -3.07 -30.91 -7.88
C PRO A 176 -3.34 -29.40 -7.79
N LEU A 177 -4.36 -28.94 -8.52
CA LEU A 177 -4.78 -27.55 -8.58
C LEU A 177 -6.09 -27.35 -7.80
N TYR A 178 -6.17 -26.24 -7.10
CA TYR A 178 -7.25 -25.84 -6.22
C TYR A 178 -7.75 -24.44 -6.59
N ASN A 179 -8.96 -24.09 -6.15
CA ASN A 179 -9.46 -22.72 -6.18
C ASN A 179 -9.96 -22.31 -4.80
N ILE A 180 -9.95 -21.00 -4.52
CA ILE A 180 -10.33 -20.47 -3.21
C ILE A 180 -11.76 -20.89 -2.80
N PRO A 181 -12.80 -20.80 -3.67
CA PRO A 181 -14.16 -21.24 -3.32
C PRO A 181 -14.25 -22.72 -2.91
N ALA A 182 -13.53 -23.61 -3.59
CA ALA A 182 -13.51 -25.04 -3.24
C ALA A 182 -12.83 -25.29 -1.90
N VAL A 183 -11.73 -24.58 -1.61
CA VAL A 183 -11.05 -24.66 -0.31
C VAL A 183 -11.93 -24.11 0.81
N GLN A 184 -12.63 -22.98 0.59
CA GLN A 184 -13.59 -22.45 1.56
C GLN A 184 -14.70 -23.47 1.88
N ALA A 185 -15.22 -24.16 0.87
CA ALA A 185 -16.27 -25.16 1.05
C ALA A 185 -15.78 -26.41 1.78
N ALA A 186 -14.56 -26.89 1.47
CA ALA A 186 -13.99 -28.10 2.08
C ALA A 186 -13.40 -27.85 3.48
N CYS A 187 -12.92 -26.64 3.75
CA CYS A 187 -12.12 -26.26 4.91
C CYS A 187 -12.77 -25.05 5.61
N PRO A 188 -13.92 -25.22 6.29
CA PRO A 188 -14.70 -24.09 6.81
C PRO A 188 -14.00 -23.28 7.92
N ASN A 189 -13.00 -23.87 8.57
CA ASN A 189 -12.19 -23.21 9.59
C ASN A 189 -10.95 -22.51 9.03
N ALA A 190 -10.72 -22.57 7.71
CA ALA A 190 -9.51 -22.05 7.10
C ALA A 190 -9.39 -20.53 7.31
N ARG A 191 -8.16 -20.06 7.44
CA ARG A 191 -7.82 -18.64 7.60
C ARG A 191 -6.84 -18.20 6.51
N LEU A 192 -7.00 -16.96 6.05
CA LEU A 192 -6.00 -16.26 5.26
C LEU A 192 -5.02 -15.58 6.22
N LEU A 193 -3.77 -16.02 6.17
CA LEU A 193 -2.66 -15.50 6.98
C LEU A 193 -1.85 -14.42 6.25
N GLY A 194 -2.05 -14.30 4.93
CA GLY A 194 -1.56 -13.16 4.18
C GLY A 194 -1.43 -13.41 2.69
N LEU A 195 -0.93 -12.39 2.01
CA LEU A 195 -0.79 -12.34 0.56
C LEU A 195 0.62 -11.90 0.21
N ALA A 196 1.20 -12.47 -0.84
CA ALA A 196 2.47 -11.97 -1.37
C ALA A 196 2.55 -12.08 -2.88
N VAL A 197 3.01 -11.02 -3.54
CA VAL A 197 3.39 -11.09 -4.95
C VAL A 197 4.78 -11.70 -5.04
N ASN A 198 4.98 -12.66 -5.93
CA ASN A 198 6.22 -13.43 -5.97
C ASN A 198 6.72 -13.73 -7.38
N VAL A 199 8.04 -13.85 -7.49
CA VAL A 199 8.71 -14.70 -8.47
C VAL A 199 9.42 -15.78 -7.67
N GLY A 200 8.94 -17.03 -7.80
CA GLY A 200 9.49 -18.18 -7.09
C GLY A 200 10.86 -18.63 -7.61
N THR A 201 11.51 -19.56 -6.91
CA THR A 201 12.69 -20.25 -7.43
C THR A 201 12.36 -21.01 -8.72
N TYR A 202 13.37 -21.33 -9.53
CA TYR A 202 13.26 -21.90 -10.87
C TYR A 202 12.56 -21.01 -11.92
N ASN A 203 12.44 -19.71 -11.62
CA ASN A 203 12.01 -18.68 -12.56
C ASN A 203 13.17 -17.71 -12.86
N PRO A 204 14.22 -18.16 -13.58
CA PRO A 204 15.40 -17.33 -13.85
C PRO A 204 15.08 -16.24 -14.87
N GLY A 205 15.68 -15.06 -14.67
CA GLY A 205 15.68 -13.98 -15.67
C GLY A 205 14.34 -13.26 -15.82
N TYR A 206 13.48 -13.27 -14.80
CA TYR A 206 12.22 -12.54 -14.84
C TYR A 206 12.48 -11.06 -14.58
N LEU A 207 11.85 -10.20 -15.36
CA LEU A 207 11.64 -8.80 -15.05
C LEU A 207 10.17 -8.50 -15.33
N VAL A 208 9.40 -8.32 -14.25
CA VAL A 208 7.95 -8.23 -14.29
C VAL A 208 7.44 -7.21 -13.28
N ARG A 209 6.24 -6.68 -13.49
CA ARG A 209 5.59 -5.74 -12.58
C ARG A 209 4.25 -6.26 -12.09
N ALA A 210 3.87 -5.83 -10.90
CA ALA A 210 2.55 -6.00 -10.32
C ALA A 210 2.03 -4.67 -9.76
N ASP A 211 0.72 -4.51 -9.80
CA ASP A 211 0.03 -3.37 -9.21
C ASP A 211 -1.42 -3.73 -8.84
N GLY A 212 -2.05 -2.92 -8.01
CA GLY A 212 -3.48 -3.00 -7.70
C GLY A 212 -3.90 -4.36 -7.15
N VAL A 213 -3.18 -4.91 -6.16
CA VAL A 213 -3.61 -6.15 -5.51
C VAL A 213 -4.90 -5.85 -4.76
N TRP A 214 -6.00 -6.49 -5.11
CA TRP A 214 -7.28 -6.29 -4.43
C TRP A 214 -7.68 -7.51 -3.60
N LEU A 215 -8.21 -7.24 -2.41
CA LEU A 215 -8.87 -8.20 -1.55
C LEU A 215 -10.18 -7.58 -1.07
N ASN A 216 -11.30 -8.19 -1.42
CA ASN A 216 -12.64 -7.65 -1.17
C ASN A 216 -12.75 -6.21 -1.71
N ASP A 217 -13.05 -5.25 -0.84
CA ASP A 217 -13.20 -3.83 -1.18
C ASP A 217 -11.89 -3.04 -1.03
N THR A 218 -10.77 -3.67 -0.68
CA THR A 218 -9.47 -3.00 -0.51
C THR A 218 -8.59 -3.22 -1.74
N VAL A 219 -8.02 -2.14 -2.28
CA VAL A 219 -6.99 -2.18 -3.33
C VAL A 219 -5.68 -1.66 -2.76
N TYR A 220 -4.61 -2.42 -2.93
CA TYR A 220 -3.24 -2.03 -2.61
C TYR A 220 -2.56 -1.52 -3.89
N ASP A 221 -2.24 -0.24 -3.89
CA ASP A 221 -1.67 0.54 -4.99
C ASP A 221 -0.18 0.77 -4.72
N PHE A 222 0.72 0.21 -5.53
CA PHE A 222 2.16 0.24 -5.25
C PHE A 222 2.83 1.46 -5.88
N GLU A 223 3.22 2.42 -5.05
CA GLU A 223 3.74 3.71 -5.48
C GLU A 223 5.20 3.92 -5.08
N PRO A 224 6.06 4.45 -5.97
CA PRO A 224 7.41 4.84 -5.59
C PRO A 224 7.41 6.06 -4.65
N GLU A 225 8.57 6.35 -4.08
CA GLU A 225 8.76 7.50 -3.20
C GLU A 225 9.83 8.43 -3.76
N VAL A 226 9.79 9.69 -3.32
CA VAL A 226 10.81 10.68 -3.58
C VAL A 226 11.26 11.36 -2.30
N THR A 227 12.43 11.99 -2.36
CA THR A 227 12.98 12.78 -1.27
C THR A 227 13.22 14.22 -1.72
N VAL A 228 12.82 15.18 -0.90
CA VAL A 228 13.25 16.58 -1.01
C VAL A 228 14.21 16.86 0.14
N ARG A 229 15.44 17.24 -0.21
CA ARG A 229 16.49 17.63 0.74
C ARG A 229 16.72 19.12 0.66
N VAL A 230 16.88 19.74 1.82
CA VAL A 230 17.26 21.13 1.98
C VAL A 230 18.69 21.17 2.49
N ARG A 231 19.53 21.99 1.85
CA ARG A 231 20.84 22.41 2.35
C ARG A 231 20.77 23.89 2.64
N LEU A 232 21.04 24.28 3.88
CA LEU A 232 21.08 25.67 4.30
C LEU A 232 22.49 26.05 4.75
N THR A 233 23.00 27.11 4.16
CA THR A 233 24.31 27.68 4.50
C THR A 233 24.10 29.05 5.14
N GLU A 234 24.77 29.29 6.26
CA GLU A 234 24.91 30.62 6.85
C GLU A 234 26.18 31.28 6.31
N ASN A 235 26.07 32.53 5.84
CA ASN A 235 27.20 33.34 5.43
C ASN A 235 27.26 34.61 6.28
N VAL A 236 28.35 34.74 7.03
CA VAL A 236 28.67 35.94 7.80
C VAL A 236 29.91 36.56 7.18
N LEU A 237 29.75 37.64 6.43
CA LEU A 237 30.86 38.42 5.86
C LEU A 237 31.85 37.56 5.02
N GLY A 238 31.33 36.58 4.27
CA GLY A 238 32.15 35.68 3.45
C GLY A 238 32.64 34.42 4.16
N PHE A 239 32.36 34.25 5.46
CA PHE A 239 32.57 33.01 6.18
C PHE A 239 31.32 32.14 6.12
N GLU A 240 31.46 30.96 5.53
CA GLU A 240 30.37 29.99 5.40
C GLU A 240 30.39 28.98 6.54
N ALA A 241 29.20 28.69 7.07
CA ALA A 241 28.96 27.64 8.04
C ALA A 241 27.64 26.92 7.70
N PRO A 242 27.47 25.65 8.12
CA PRO A 242 26.17 25.01 8.04
C PRO A 242 25.13 25.77 8.87
N GLY A 243 23.96 26.02 8.29
CA GLY A 243 22.88 26.70 8.99
C GLY A 243 22.06 25.73 9.83
N ASP A 244 22.54 25.45 11.04
CA ASP A 244 21.88 24.61 12.04
C ASP A 244 20.67 25.31 12.67
N GLY A 245 19.61 24.56 12.99
CA GLY A 245 18.48 25.09 13.75
C GLY A 245 17.43 25.88 12.95
N TRP A 246 17.53 25.93 11.61
CA TRP A 246 16.59 26.64 10.76
C TRP A 246 15.30 25.86 10.53
N GLN A 247 14.15 26.53 10.71
CA GLN A 247 12.85 25.93 10.44
C GLN A 247 12.53 25.99 8.94
N VAL A 248 12.31 24.83 8.34
CA VAL A 248 11.96 24.65 6.93
C VAL A 248 10.62 23.95 6.81
N THR A 249 9.74 24.46 5.95
CA THR A 249 8.38 23.92 5.77
C THR A 249 8.17 23.52 4.33
N LEU A 250 7.73 22.28 4.11
CA LEU A 250 7.35 21.73 2.81
C LEU A 250 5.83 21.66 2.68
N THR A 251 5.33 22.07 1.52
CA THR A 251 3.93 21.96 1.09
C THR A 251 3.86 21.54 -0.38
N GLY A 252 2.79 20.90 -0.81
CA GLY A 252 2.55 20.58 -2.22
C GLY A 252 2.16 19.14 -2.46
N CYS A 253 1.64 18.84 -3.67
CA CYS A 253 1.23 17.48 -4.06
C CYS A 253 0.31 16.77 -3.05
N GLY A 254 -0.62 17.51 -2.42
CA GLY A 254 -1.52 16.97 -1.41
C GLY A 254 -0.86 16.67 -0.04
N VAL A 255 0.42 17.01 0.12
CA VAL A 255 1.20 16.85 1.34
C VAL A 255 1.41 18.19 2.04
N GLY A 256 1.30 18.17 3.36
CA GLY A 256 1.73 19.26 4.23
C GLY A 256 0.70 20.34 4.52
N PRO A 257 1.06 21.34 5.36
CA PRO A 257 2.44 21.70 5.72
C PRO A 257 3.16 20.70 6.63
N ILE A 258 4.41 20.36 6.30
CA ILE A 258 5.33 19.58 7.13
C ILE A 258 6.52 20.48 7.47
N THR A 259 6.83 20.62 8.76
CA THR A 259 7.95 21.43 9.22
C THR A 259 9.08 20.55 9.79
N ARG A 260 10.32 20.88 9.44
CA ARG A 260 11.56 20.27 9.96
C ARG A 260 12.53 21.36 10.38
N THR A 261 13.46 20.99 11.24
CA THR A 261 14.61 21.83 11.60
C THR A 261 15.85 21.29 10.90
N THR A 262 16.70 22.15 10.33
CA THR A 262 18.02 21.74 9.84
C THR A 262 18.90 21.25 11.00
N ASP A 263 19.72 20.25 10.73
CA ASP A 263 20.68 19.69 11.69
C ASP A 263 22.02 20.44 11.68
N SER A 264 23.00 19.95 12.45
CA SER A 264 24.34 20.54 12.55
C SER A 264 25.16 20.53 11.25
N SER A 265 24.70 19.79 10.23
CA SER A 265 25.24 19.82 8.87
C SER A 265 24.51 20.80 7.96
N GLY A 266 23.53 21.54 8.48
CA GLY A 266 22.70 22.47 7.74
C GLY A 266 21.66 21.77 6.86
N GLU A 267 21.39 20.49 7.10
CA GLU A 267 20.51 19.69 6.25
C GLU A 267 19.17 19.39 6.92
N ALA A 268 18.10 19.36 6.12
CA ALA A 268 16.80 18.82 6.50
C ALA A 268 16.24 17.99 5.34
N SER A 269 15.69 16.80 5.64
CA SER A 269 15.14 15.91 4.62
C SER A 269 13.65 15.63 4.84
N PHE A 270 12.90 15.69 3.73
CA PHE A 270 11.52 15.24 3.62
C PHE A 270 11.53 13.98 2.77
N VAL A 271 11.41 12.84 3.45
CA VAL A 271 11.43 11.49 2.85
C VAL A 271 10.02 10.95 2.67
N ALA A 272 9.88 9.84 1.96
CA ALA A 272 8.60 9.14 1.77
C ALA A 272 7.51 10.00 1.12
N LEU A 273 7.91 10.95 0.26
CA LEU A 273 6.97 11.81 -0.44
C LEU A 273 6.40 11.08 -1.66
N PRO A 274 5.12 11.29 -1.99
CA PRO A 274 4.59 10.92 -3.30
C PRO A 274 5.42 11.53 -4.44
N PRO A 275 5.53 10.88 -5.61
CA PRO A 275 6.14 11.50 -6.78
C PRO A 275 5.33 12.73 -7.22
N ALA A 276 6.03 13.78 -7.62
CA ALA A 276 5.42 15.04 -8.04
C ALA A 276 4.91 14.99 -9.49
N VAL A 277 3.85 14.20 -9.74
CA VAL A 277 3.21 14.12 -11.05
C VAL A 277 2.12 15.17 -11.18
N ASN A 278 2.27 16.06 -12.17
CA ASN A 278 1.38 17.21 -12.41
C ASN A 278 1.21 18.15 -11.20
N CYS A 279 2.19 18.16 -10.29
CA CYS A 279 2.25 19.03 -9.12
C CYS A 279 3.72 19.36 -8.80
N SER A 280 3.95 20.19 -7.77
CA SER A 280 5.28 20.50 -7.27
C SER A 280 5.28 20.64 -5.76
N TYR A 281 6.43 20.36 -5.14
CA TYR A 281 6.71 20.70 -3.76
C TYR A 281 7.30 22.10 -3.65
N THR A 282 6.84 22.87 -2.69
CA THR A 282 7.39 24.17 -2.30
C THR A 282 7.96 24.06 -0.90
N VAL A 283 9.24 24.42 -0.76
CA VAL A 283 9.92 24.57 0.52
C VAL A 283 10.08 26.04 0.82
N SER A 284 9.67 26.46 2.02
CA SER A 284 9.91 27.80 2.56
C SER A 284 10.75 27.74 3.83
N VAL A 285 11.71 28.65 3.97
CA VAL A 285 12.54 28.78 5.17
C VAL A 285 12.01 29.94 6.02
N ALA A 286 11.80 29.69 7.31
CA ALA A 286 11.36 30.75 8.22
C ALA A 286 12.50 31.75 8.45
N GLY A 287 12.21 33.05 8.25
CA GLY A 287 13.19 34.10 8.52
C GLY A 287 13.57 34.17 10.01
N GLN A 288 14.85 34.43 10.27
CA GLN A 288 15.35 34.73 11.61
C GLN A 288 15.78 36.19 11.71
N ALA A 289 15.59 36.79 12.88
CA ALA A 289 15.97 38.19 13.10
C ALA A 289 17.48 38.39 12.87
N GLY A 290 17.82 39.41 12.08
CA GLY A 290 19.22 39.73 11.74
C GLY A 290 19.78 38.93 10.57
N TRP A 291 19.00 38.07 9.92
CA TRP A 291 19.39 37.32 8.74
C TRP A 291 18.50 37.66 7.54
N THR A 292 19.09 37.66 6.35
CA THR A 292 18.41 37.79 5.07
C THR A 292 18.52 36.46 4.31
N LEU A 293 17.39 35.90 3.87
CA LEU A 293 17.36 34.63 3.14
C LEU A 293 17.41 34.84 1.61
N ALA A 294 18.15 34.00 0.91
CA ALA A 294 18.26 33.99 -0.54
C ALA A 294 18.38 32.54 -1.10
N PRO A 295 17.33 32.01 -1.77
CA PRO A 295 15.95 32.48 -1.74
C PRO A 295 15.31 32.26 -0.35
N SER A 296 14.10 32.76 -0.10
CA SER A 296 13.31 32.39 1.09
C SER A 296 12.34 31.22 0.84
N SER A 297 12.14 30.86 -0.43
CA SER A 297 11.36 29.71 -0.87
C SER A 297 11.89 29.16 -2.19
N ALA A 298 11.81 27.85 -2.39
CA ALA A 298 12.16 27.17 -3.64
C ALA A 298 11.17 26.04 -3.94
N THR A 299 11.01 25.70 -5.22
CA THR A 299 10.10 24.66 -5.69
C THR A 299 10.84 23.55 -6.42
N THR A 300 10.40 22.31 -6.26
CA THR A 300 10.92 21.16 -7.03
C THR A 300 9.78 20.18 -7.36
N ALA A 301 9.99 19.33 -8.37
CA ALA A 301 9.06 18.29 -8.78
C ALA A 301 9.80 16.96 -9.05
N PRO A 302 10.39 16.33 -8.02
CA PRO A 302 10.96 15.00 -8.17
C PRO A 302 9.87 13.99 -8.49
N PHE A 303 10.08 13.18 -9.54
CA PHE A 303 9.10 12.20 -10.01
C PHE A 303 9.68 10.79 -10.14
N ALA A 304 10.99 10.65 -10.32
CA ALA A 304 11.62 9.35 -10.47
C ALA A 304 11.71 8.64 -9.11
N ALA A 305 11.49 7.32 -9.11
CA ALA A 305 11.59 6.51 -7.90
C ALA A 305 12.95 6.71 -7.21
N ASP A 306 12.91 6.88 -5.89
CA ASP A 306 14.05 7.12 -5.00
C ASP A 306 14.87 8.38 -5.36
N SER A 307 14.33 9.27 -6.21
CA SER A 307 15.03 10.50 -6.57
C SER A 307 15.11 11.46 -5.39
N VAL A 308 16.27 12.09 -5.27
CA VAL A 308 16.53 13.14 -4.29
C VAL A 308 16.62 14.47 -5.04
N SER A 309 15.72 15.41 -4.72
CA SER A 309 15.86 16.81 -5.12
C SER A 309 16.53 17.60 -4.01
N GLU A 310 17.68 18.20 -4.30
CA GLU A 310 18.36 19.10 -3.38
C GLU A 310 17.97 20.56 -3.65
N LEU A 311 17.58 21.28 -2.60
CA LEU A 311 17.25 22.70 -2.63
C LEU A 311 18.20 23.44 -1.70
N GLU A 312 18.91 24.42 -2.26
CA GLU A 312 19.90 25.22 -1.53
C GLU A 312 19.33 26.57 -1.09
N PHE A 313 19.64 26.94 0.14
CA PHE A 313 19.25 28.21 0.75
C PHE A 313 20.47 28.88 1.39
N LEU A 314 20.60 30.19 1.21
CA LEU A 314 21.65 30.98 1.82
C LEU A 314 21.03 31.98 2.81
N ALA A 315 21.44 31.92 4.07
CA ALA A 315 21.15 32.93 5.06
C ALA A 315 22.35 33.87 5.19
N ILE A 316 22.18 35.15 4.87
CA ILE A 316 23.23 36.16 4.91
C ILE A 316 22.99 37.06 6.13
N ARG A 317 24.02 37.22 6.97
CA ARG A 317 23.98 38.19 8.07
C ARG A 317 24.64 39.49 7.65
N ASP A 318 23.83 40.45 7.22
CA ASP A 318 24.32 41.81 6.95
C ASP A 318 24.49 42.57 8.26
N TYR A 319 25.75 42.84 8.62
CA TYR A 319 26.06 43.85 9.63
C TYR A 319 26.02 45.22 8.98
N ASN A 320 25.05 46.04 9.38
CA ASN A 320 25.03 47.46 9.08
C ASN A 320 25.27 48.27 10.37
N PRO A 321 26.39 49.01 10.50
CA PRO A 321 27.44 49.25 9.49
C PRO A 321 28.32 48.01 9.24
N PRO A 322 28.90 47.89 8.03
CA PRO A 322 29.81 46.80 7.70
C PRO A 322 30.97 46.79 8.69
N CYS A 323 31.30 45.58 9.08
CA CYS A 323 32.41 45.25 9.94
C CYS A 323 33.75 45.54 9.23
N VAL A 324 34.25 46.77 9.35
CA VAL A 324 35.47 47.24 8.66
C VAL A 324 36.77 46.95 9.42
N GLU A 325 36.69 46.58 10.71
CA GLU A 325 37.88 46.36 11.55
C GLU A 325 38.05 44.87 11.93
N PRO A 326 39.20 44.23 11.61
CA PRO A 326 39.45 42.81 11.91
C PRO A 326 39.35 42.40 13.39
N ASN A 327 39.44 43.36 14.31
CA ASN A 327 39.39 43.12 15.76
C ASN A 327 38.02 43.44 16.37
N ASP A 328 37.04 43.84 15.56
CA ASP A 328 35.69 44.09 16.05
C ASP A 328 35.05 42.77 16.49
N PRO A 329 34.54 42.64 17.72
CA PRO A 329 33.83 41.45 18.20
C PRO A 329 32.60 41.09 17.34
N ARG A 330 32.11 42.02 16.52
CA ARG A 330 31.04 41.77 15.53
C ARG A 330 31.54 41.00 14.29
N CYS A 331 32.86 40.99 14.03
CA CYS A 331 33.51 40.23 12.96
C CYS A 331 33.85 38.79 13.34
N THR A 332 33.87 38.47 14.63
CA THR A 332 34.12 37.10 15.07
C THR A 332 32.85 36.28 14.89
N PRO A 333 32.91 35.10 14.22
CA PRO A 333 31.77 34.21 14.11
C PRO A 333 31.17 33.96 15.51
N PRO A 334 29.84 33.90 15.65
CA PRO A 334 29.25 33.45 16.91
C PRO A 334 29.84 32.09 17.28
N PRO A 335 30.11 31.81 18.56
CA PRO A 335 30.43 30.45 18.98
C PRO A 335 29.29 29.52 18.53
N ALA A 336 29.63 28.40 17.90
CA ALA A 336 28.64 27.38 17.51
C ALA A 336 27.73 27.10 18.71
N ILE A 337 26.42 27.19 18.53
CA ILE A 337 25.45 27.01 19.61
C ILE A 337 25.54 25.55 20.07
N ALA A 338 26.27 25.31 21.15
CA ALA A 338 26.36 24.00 21.77
C ALA A 338 25.05 23.69 22.51
N GLY A 339 24.16 22.95 21.86
CA GLY A 339 23.15 22.11 22.53
C GLY A 339 21.99 22.83 23.25
N GLY A 340 21.53 23.97 22.76
CA GLY A 340 20.37 24.66 23.34
C GLY A 340 19.03 24.03 22.92
N THR A 341 18.36 23.36 23.86
CA THR A 341 16.95 22.92 23.72
C THR A 341 16.07 24.07 23.21
N PRO A 342 15.18 23.86 22.21
CA PRO A 342 14.35 24.94 21.68
C PRO A 342 13.45 25.55 22.76
N ALA A 343 13.45 26.88 22.87
CA ALA A 343 12.50 27.61 23.70
C ALA A 343 11.05 27.34 23.21
N PRO A 344 10.06 27.17 24.11
CA PRO A 344 8.68 26.92 23.72
C PRO A 344 8.15 28.03 22.82
N ALA A 345 7.52 27.65 21.70
CA ALA A 345 6.87 28.59 20.81
C ALA A 345 5.77 29.36 21.55
N VAL A 346 5.85 30.69 21.52
CA VAL A 346 4.78 31.57 21.99
C VAL A 346 3.58 31.39 21.06
N PRO A 347 2.39 30.98 21.54
CA PRO A 347 1.22 30.81 20.69
C PRO A 347 0.82 32.16 20.08
N ALA A 348 0.73 32.20 18.75
CA ALA A 348 0.14 33.33 18.05
C ALA A 348 -1.35 33.47 18.46
N ALA A 349 -1.76 34.68 18.82
CA ALA A 349 -3.13 34.97 19.20
C ALA A 349 -4.09 34.70 18.03
N THR A 350 -5.04 33.79 18.24
CA THR A 350 -6.11 33.47 17.30
C THR A 350 -7.02 34.68 17.06
N PRO A 351 -7.17 35.17 15.82
CA PRO A 351 -8.20 36.16 15.52
C PRO A 351 -9.60 35.54 15.63
N THR A 352 -10.48 36.22 16.35
CA THR A 352 -11.89 35.87 16.53
C THR A 352 -12.63 35.89 15.18
N PRO A 353 -13.31 34.81 14.75
CA PRO A 353 -14.07 34.81 13.51
C PRO A 353 -15.32 35.70 13.62
N THR A 354 -15.49 36.57 12.62
CA THR A 354 -16.73 37.32 12.37
C THR A 354 -17.78 36.37 11.78
N PRO A 355 -19.02 36.31 12.30
CA PRO A 355 -20.05 35.43 11.76
C PRO A 355 -20.48 35.85 10.34
N ALA A 356 -20.38 34.93 9.38
CA ALA A 356 -20.92 35.13 8.04
C ALA A 356 -22.40 34.71 7.98
N ALA A 357 -23.17 35.52 7.24
CA ALA A 357 -24.62 35.47 7.10
C ALA A 357 -25.15 34.20 6.42
N PRO A 358 -26.41 33.79 6.70
CA PRO A 358 -27.01 32.55 6.20
C PRO A 358 -27.23 32.53 4.68
N ALA A 359 -27.05 31.34 4.10
CA ALA A 359 -27.21 31.07 2.68
C ALA A 359 -28.68 31.14 2.22
N PRO A 360 -28.96 31.65 1.00
CA PRO A 360 -30.29 31.62 0.41
C PRO A 360 -30.67 30.21 -0.07
N THR A 361 -31.90 29.82 0.25
CA THR A 361 -32.57 28.59 -0.17
C THR A 361 -33.09 28.69 -1.60
N THR A 362 -32.77 27.72 -2.45
CA THR A 362 -33.36 27.57 -3.79
C THR A 362 -34.47 26.50 -3.82
N PRO A 363 -35.60 26.72 -4.54
CA PRO A 363 -36.76 25.83 -4.54
C PRO A 363 -36.61 24.62 -5.49
N PRO A 364 -37.46 23.59 -5.32
CA PRO A 364 -37.39 22.33 -6.07
C PRO A 364 -37.96 22.49 -7.49
N THR A 365 -37.31 21.90 -8.50
CA THR A 365 -37.86 21.83 -9.86
C THR A 365 -38.18 20.39 -10.26
N ALA A 366 -39.47 20.22 -10.52
CA ALA A 366 -40.25 19.25 -11.29
C ALA A 366 -39.58 18.00 -11.89
N THR A 367 -40.21 16.88 -11.53
CA THR A 367 -40.29 15.56 -12.14
C THR A 367 -40.56 15.55 -13.65
N GLN A 368 -39.88 14.66 -14.38
CA GLN A 368 -40.20 14.26 -15.75
C GLN A 368 -40.52 12.75 -15.80
N PRO A 369 -41.53 12.27 -16.58
CA PRO A 369 -41.96 10.87 -16.58
C PRO A 369 -41.13 9.97 -17.52
N PRO A 370 -41.15 8.64 -17.29
CA PRO A 370 -40.29 7.68 -18.01
C PRO A 370 -40.85 7.29 -19.39
N ALA A 371 -39.94 7.11 -20.35
CA ALA A 371 -40.24 6.44 -21.62
C ALA A 371 -40.08 4.92 -21.49
N ALA A 372 -41.06 4.21 -22.05
CA ALA A 372 -41.27 2.77 -22.04
C ALA A 372 -40.31 2.00 -23.00
N PRO A 373 -40.20 0.66 -22.83
CA PRO A 373 -39.13 -0.16 -23.39
C PRO A 373 -39.42 -0.71 -24.79
N THR A 374 -38.37 -0.95 -25.57
CA THR A 374 -38.44 -1.69 -26.84
C THR A 374 -37.70 -3.02 -26.70
N THR A 375 -38.38 -4.10 -27.05
CA THR A 375 -37.92 -5.50 -26.96
C THR A 375 -37.56 -6.10 -28.32
N LEU A 376 -36.57 -7.02 -28.30
CA LEU A 376 -36.36 -8.23 -29.13
C LEU A 376 -35.85 -8.05 -30.59
N PRO A 377 -35.24 -9.09 -31.24
CA PRO A 377 -35.10 -10.50 -30.83
C PRO A 377 -33.70 -11.15 -30.97
N ALA A 378 -33.62 -12.38 -30.44
CA ALA A 378 -32.55 -13.36 -30.59
C ALA A 378 -32.56 -14.06 -31.97
N THR A 379 -31.40 -14.59 -32.37
CA THR A 379 -31.28 -15.72 -33.33
C THR A 379 -30.12 -16.64 -32.94
N ASN A 380 -30.45 -17.92 -32.73
CA ASN A 380 -29.58 -19.12 -32.89
C ASN A 380 -29.25 -19.26 -34.41
N ASP A 381 -28.24 -19.94 -34.96
CA ASP A 381 -27.61 -21.25 -34.71
C ASP A 381 -26.50 -21.44 -35.81
N PRO A 382 -26.02 -22.66 -36.18
CA PRO A 382 -24.84 -23.43 -35.75
C PRO A 382 -23.65 -23.46 -36.76
N GLY A 383 -22.52 -24.08 -36.39
CA GLY A 383 -21.60 -24.66 -37.39
C GLY A 383 -20.13 -24.84 -36.99
N VAL A 384 -19.78 -26.04 -36.51
CA VAL A 384 -18.40 -26.56 -36.30
C VAL A 384 -17.88 -27.17 -37.62
N PRO A 385 -16.59 -27.02 -37.98
CA PRO A 385 -15.65 -28.15 -37.87
C PRO A 385 -14.20 -27.77 -37.47
N THR A 386 -13.66 -28.50 -36.48
CA THR A 386 -12.21 -28.82 -36.28
C THR A 386 -11.85 -30.01 -37.21
N PRO A 387 -10.58 -30.43 -37.46
CA PRO A 387 -9.34 -30.15 -36.70
C PRO A 387 -8.00 -30.03 -37.50
N ALA A 388 -6.95 -29.54 -36.86
CA ALA A 388 -5.59 -30.14 -36.80
C ALA A 388 -4.55 -29.16 -36.21
N GLY A 389 -3.72 -29.65 -35.28
CA GLY A 389 -2.47 -28.99 -34.88
C GLY A 389 -2.42 -28.41 -33.46
N ALA A 390 -2.66 -29.22 -32.43
CA ALA A 390 -2.26 -28.86 -31.07
C ALA A 390 -0.73 -28.94 -30.98
N SER A 391 -0.09 -27.78 -30.86
CA SER A 391 1.29 -27.67 -30.36
C SER A 391 1.32 -28.19 -28.92
N PRO A 392 2.31 -29.00 -28.51
CA PRO A 392 2.36 -29.54 -27.16
C PRO A 392 2.58 -28.39 -26.15
N THR A 393 1.73 -28.32 -25.13
CA THR A 393 2.00 -27.58 -23.90
C THR A 393 3.38 -28.00 -23.37
N PRO A 394 4.29 -27.07 -23.07
CA PRO A 394 5.57 -27.42 -22.47
C PRO A 394 5.37 -28.17 -21.16
N ARG A 395 6.01 -29.32 -21.04
CA ARG A 395 6.12 -30.07 -19.78
C ARG A 395 6.89 -29.20 -18.78
N PRO A 396 6.40 -28.98 -17.54
CA PRO A 396 7.22 -28.36 -16.51
C PRO A 396 8.52 -29.19 -16.33
N PRO A 397 9.67 -28.56 -16.03
CA PRO A 397 10.91 -29.27 -15.79
C PRO A 397 10.69 -30.37 -14.76
N ALA A 398 11.21 -31.57 -15.05
CA ALA A 398 11.14 -32.70 -14.13
C ALA A 398 11.79 -32.31 -12.80
N THR A 399 11.03 -32.42 -11.72
CA THR A 399 11.49 -32.19 -10.35
C THR A 399 12.51 -33.27 -9.98
N GLY A 400 13.78 -32.87 -9.87
CA GLY A 400 14.70 -33.55 -8.97
C GLY A 400 14.18 -33.33 -7.56
N ALA A 401 13.95 -34.43 -6.83
CA ALA A 401 13.57 -34.39 -5.43
C ALA A 401 14.57 -33.53 -4.64
N SER A 402 14.14 -32.35 -4.20
CA SER A 402 14.82 -31.64 -3.13
C SER A 402 14.42 -32.30 -1.81
N SER A 403 15.43 -32.80 -1.11
CA SER A 403 15.34 -33.34 0.25
C SER A 403 14.60 -32.40 1.21
N PRO A 404 13.92 -32.93 2.24
CA PRO A 404 13.17 -32.14 3.22
C PRO A 404 14.14 -31.51 4.22
N GLU A 405 14.81 -30.41 3.87
CA GLU A 405 15.60 -29.66 4.85
C GLU A 405 15.72 -28.14 4.61
N GLU A 406 14.96 -27.56 3.66
CA GLU A 406 14.99 -26.10 3.37
C GLU A 406 13.67 -25.39 3.74
N ALA A 407 13.08 -25.79 4.88
CA ALA A 407 12.02 -25.04 5.54
C ALA A 407 12.60 -24.24 6.72
N GLY A 408 13.58 -23.38 6.45
CA GLY A 408 13.97 -22.31 7.35
C GLY A 408 13.01 -21.13 7.19
N GLY A 409 11.80 -21.24 7.73
CA GLY A 409 10.92 -20.08 7.87
C GLY A 409 11.57 -19.05 8.79
N PRO A 410 11.48 -17.73 8.51
CA PRO A 410 11.71 -16.76 9.56
C PRO A 410 10.64 -16.99 10.64
N GLN A 411 11.11 -16.99 11.88
CA GLN A 411 10.34 -17.35 13.06
C GLN A 411 9.09 -16.47 13.22
N PHE A 412 7.91 -17.05 12.96
CA PHE A 412 6.61 -16.46 13.29
C PHE A 412 6.17 -16.76 14.74
N LEU A 413 7.14 -16.98 15.65
CA LEU A 413 6.92 -17.20 17.08
C LEU A 413 7.61 -16.08 17.87
N GLY A 414 7.00 -14.89 17.90
CA GLY A 414 7.56 -13.80 18.70
C GLY A 414 6.97 -12.40 18.52
N LEU A 415 5.65 -12.21 18.38
CA LEU A 415 5.04 -10.88 18.53
C LEU A 415 3.54 -10.97 18.85
N LEU A 416 3.20 -11.62 19.97
CA LEU A 416 1.86 -11.57 20.58
C LEU A 416 1.90 -11.18 22.07
N ALA A 417 2.96 -10.51 22.53
CA ALA A 417 3.10 -10.13 23.95
C ALA A 417 3.76 -8.77 24.16
N THR A 418 3.21 -7.69 23.58
CA THR A 418 3.50 -6.31 24.03
C THR A 418 2.38 -5.37 23.56
N GLY A 419 1.32 -5.28 24.36
CA GLY A 419 0.21 -4.36 24.09
C GLY A 419 -0.85 -4.30 25.17
N ALA A 420 -0.49 -4.58 26.43
CA ALA A 420 -1.39 -4.42 27.57
C ALA A 420 -0.60 -4.00 28.82
N VAL A 421 -0.05 -2.79 28.80
CA VAL A 421 0.38 -2.08 30.01
C VAL A 421 0.03 -0.61 29.85
N PHE A 422 -1.18 -0.23 30.27
CA PHE A 422 -1.40 1.13 30.78
C PHE A 422 -1.51 1.03 32.29
N LEU A 423 -0.49 1.58 32.95
CA LEU A 423 -0.40 1.73 34.39
C LEU A 423 -1.60 2.51 34.93
N SER A 424 -2.32 1.87 35.84
CA SER A 424 -3.03 2.50 36.94
C SER A 424 -2.06 3.01 38.01
N ALA A 425 -2.30 4.23 38.50
CA ALA A 425 -1.86 4.91 39.75
C ALA A 425 -1.13 6.23 39.45
N GLY A 426 -1.45 7.38 40.04
CA GLY A 426 -2.31 7.69 41.19
C GLY A 426 -2.80 9.15 41.13
N LEU A 427 -3.95 9.44 41.75
CA LEU A 427 -4.10 9.99 43.11
C LEU A 427 -4.21 11.52 43.14
N GLY A 428 -5.42 11.99 43.45
CA GLY A 428 -5.75 13.37 43.77
C GLY A 428 -7.06 13.43 44.57
N LEU A 429 -6.95 13.14 45.87
CA LEU A 429 -7.97 13.34 46.91
C LEU A 429 -8.34 14.82 47.06
N LEU A 430 -9.63 15.10 47.30
CA LEU A 430 -10.25 16.17 48.12
C LEU A 430 -11.64 16.49 47.53
N SER A 431 -12.71 16.85 48.25
CA SER A 431 -13.30 16.47 49.53
C SER A 431 -14.75 17.03 49.53
N LEU A 432 -15.63 16.44 50.35
CA LEU A 432 -16.85 17.04 50.95
C LEU A 432 -18.03 17.49 50.07
N GLY A 433 -19.20 16.90 50.35
CA GLY A 433 -20.49 17.43 49.86
C GLY A 433 -21.73 16.62 50.24
N ARG A 434 -22.04 16.54 51.54
CA ARG A 434 -23.35 16.09 52.10
C ARG A 434 -24.55 16.72 51.38
N SER A 435 -25.61 15.94 51.10
CA SER A 435 -26.97 16.16 51.67
C SER A 435 -28.11 15.46 50.90
N ARG A 436 -28.84 14.63 51.65
CA ARG A 436 -30.22 14.11 51.51
C ARG A 436 -31.20 14.82 50.57
N LYS A 437 -32.08 14.00 49.96
CA LYS A 437 -33.57 13.94 50.01
C LYS A 437 -34.02 13.29 48.69
N ARG A 438 -35.01 12.40 48.58
CA ARG A 438 -36.01 11.83 49.47
C ARG A 438 -36.42 10.50 48.87
#